data_AF-B3KMY6-F1
#
_entry.id   AF-B3KMY6-F1
#
_cell.length_a   1.000
_cell.length_b   1.000
_cell.length_c   1.000
_cell.angle_alpha   90.00
_cell.angle_beta   90.00
_cell.angle_gamma   90.00
#
_symmetry.space_group_name_H-M   'P 1'
#
loop_
_entity.id
_entity.type
_entity.pdbx_description
1 polymer ?
#
loop_
_entity_poly.entity_id
_entity_poly.type
_entity_poly.pdbx_seq_one_letter_code
_entity_poly.pdbx_strand_id
1 'polypeptide(L)'
;MLPALNTLPPPKSPEDIDSLNSETFNDWSDDNIFDDEPTIKKVIEEKHQLKDLPGTNLFIPGSVESQRVGDHSTGTVPENDLYKAVLLGYPAVDKGKQEDMPYIPLMEFSCSHSHLVCLPAEWRTSCMPSSKMKEMSSLFPEDWYQFVLRQLECYHSEEKASNVLEEIAKDKVLKDFYVHTVMTCYFSLFGIDNMAPSPGHILRVYGGVLPWSVALDWLTEKPELFQLALKAFRYTLKLMIDKASLGPIEDFRELIKYLEEYERDWYIGLVSDEKWKEAILQEKPYLFSLGYDSNMYL
;
A
#
# COMPACT_ATOMS: atom_id res chain seq x y z
N MET A 1 -65.36 -41.65 7.92
CA MET A 1 -65.52 -42.17 6.54
C MET A 1 -64.34 -41.69 5.72
N LEU A 2 -63.59 -42.62 5.11
CA LEU A 2 -62.57 -42.40 4.06
C LEU A 2 -63.26 -42.22 2.68
N PRO A 3 -62.62 -41.61 1.66
CA PRO A 3 -61.64 -42.29 0.77
C PRO A 3 -60.39 -41.43 0.46
N ALA A 4 -59.15 -41.94 0.49
CA ALA A 4 -58.43 -42.77 -0.49
C ALA A 4 -58.14 -42.08 -1.85
N LEU A 5 -56.88 -41.69 -2.09
CA LEU A 5 -56.36 -41.29 -3.39
C LEU A 5 -55.02 -42.00 -3.67
N ASN A 6 -54.93 -42.58 -4.86
CA ASN A 6 -53.96 -43.58 -5.27
C ASN A 6 -52.58 -43.01 -5.63
N THR A 7 -51.54 -43.78 -5.29
CA THR A 7 -50.13 -43.67 -5.69
C THR A 7 -49.91 -43.98 -7.18
N LEU A 8 -49.04 -43.20 -7.83
CA LEU A 8 -48.55 -43.41 -9.21
C LEU A 8 -47.05 -43.82 -9.17
N PRO A 9 -46.58 -44.74 -10.04
CA PRO A 9 -45.21 -45.27 -9.99
C PRO A 9 -44.16 -44.40 -10.70
N PRO A 10 -42.85 -44.57 -10.39
CA PRO A 10 -41.76 -43.72 -10.89
C PRO A 10 -41.34 -44.08 -12.33
N PRO A 11 -40.84 -43.13 -13.13
CA PRO A 11 -40.33 -43.42 -14.47
C PRO A 11 -38.93 -44.05 -14.44
N LYS A 12 -38.74 -45.01 -15.36
CA LYS A 12 -37.52 -45.80 -15.60
C LYS A 12 -36.45 -45.00 -16.35
N SER A 13 -35.19 -45.31 -16.05
CA SER A 13 -33.97 -44.92 -16.78
C SER A 13 -33.91 -45.54 -18.18
N PRO A 14 -33.11 -44.95 -19.08
CA PRO A 14 -32.49 -45.69 -20.18
C PRO A 14 -30.96 -45.64 -20.08
N GLU A 15 -30.35 -46.81 -19.83
CA GLU A 15 -29.03 -47.22 -20.34
C GLU A 15 -29.29 -47.75 -21.79
N ASP A 16 -28.48 -47.53 -22.83
CA ASP A 16 -27.08 -47.93 -22.95
C ASP A 16 -26.42 -47.36 -24.23
N ILE A 17 -25.12 -47.07 -24.11
CA ILE A 17 -24.00 -47.35 -25.06
C ILE A 17 -23.99 -46.70 -26.45
N ASP A 18 -23.05 -45.76 -26.64
CA ASP A 18 -22.10 -45.88 -27.75
C ASP A 18 -20.70 -45.44 -27.31
N SER A 19 -19.74 -46.31 -27.62
CA SER A 19 -18.34 -46.32 -27.21
C SER A 19 -17.48 -45.29 -27.95
N LEU A 20 -16.47 -44.72 -27.28
CA LEU A 20 -15.16 -44.41 -27.87
C LEU A 20 -14.10 -44.30 -26.75
N ASN A 21 -13.28 -45.36 -26.64
CA ASN A 21 -11.93 -45.35 -26.06
C ASN A 21 -11.05 -44.38 -26.89
N SER A 22 -9.93 -43.78 -26.48
CA SER A 22 -9.00 -43.92 -25.35
C SER A 22 -7.98 -42.77 -25.47
N GLU A 23 -7.40 -42.37 -24.34
CA GLU A 23 -6.05 -41.80 -24.20
C GLU A 23 -5.74 -40.43 -24.86
N THR A 24 -5.68 -39.41 -24.01
CA THR A 24 -4.45 -38.61 -23.88
C THR A 24 -4.42 -37.96 -22.50
N PHE A 25 -3.62 -38.56 -21.63
CA PHE A 25 -2.97 -37.87 -20.51
C PHE A 25 -2.29 -36.61 -21.06
N ASN A 26 -2.68 -35.45 -20.56
CA ASN A 26 -1.82 -34.27 -20.54
C ASN A 26 -2.03 -33.59 -19.19
N ASP A 27 -1.29 -34.12 -18.22
CA ASP A 27 -0.42 -33.39 -17.31
C ASP A 27 -0.66 -31.88 -17.23
N TRP A 28 -1.42 -31.43 -16.23
CA TRP A 28 -1.42 -30.03 -15.80
C TRP A 28 -0.32 -29.92 -14.75
N SER A 29 0.92 -29.76 -15.23
CA SER A 29 2.04 -29.38 -14.38
C SER A 29 1.79 -27.95 -13.89
N ASP A 30 1.52 -27.86 -12.60
CA ASP A 30 1.27 -26.66 -11.83
C ASP A 30 2.61 -25.95 -11.58
N ASP A 31 3.00 -25.05 -12.48
CA ASP A 31 4.18 -24.19 -12.29
C ASP A 31 3.80 -22.72 -12.53
N ASN A 32 3.68 -21.98 -11.42
CA ASN A 32 3.81 -20.53 -11.28
C ASN A 32 2.87 -19.64 -12.12
N ILE A 33 1.59 -19.60 -11.72
CA ILE A 33 0.60 -18.68 -12.29
C ILE A 33 0.62 -17.27 -11.66
N PHE A 34 1.55 -16.98 -10.72
CA PHE A 34 1.59 -15.69 -10.01
C PHE A 34 2.96 -15.01 -9.90
N ASP A 35 3.99 -15.48 -10.59
CA ASP A 35 5.31 -14.84 -10.59
C ASP A 35 5.51 -13.97 -11.83
N ASP A 36 5.11 -12.70 -11.75
CA ASP A 36 5.61 -11.64 -12.64
C ASP A 36 6.79 -10.94 -11.96
N GLU A 37 7.98 -11.55 -12.01
CA GLU A 37 9.26 -10.87 -11.71
C GLU A 37 10.28 -11.13 -12.84
N PRO A 38 10.93 -10.10 -13.43
CA PRO A 38 11.85 -10.31 -14.54
C PRO A 38 13.21 -10.83 -14.02
N THR A 39 13.42 -12.15 -14.11
CA THR A 39 14.70 -12.78 -13.79
C THR A 39 15.74 -12.49 -14.88
N ILE A 40 16.71 -11.62 -14.57
CA ILE A 40 17.92 -11.41 -15.39
C ILE A 40 18.86 -12.62 -15.23
N LYS A 41 18.89 -13.51 -16.24
CA LYS A 41 19.84 -14.62 -16.31
C LYS A 41 21.26 -14.09 -16.57
N LYS A 42 22.15 -14.12 -15.57
CA LYS A 42 23.60 -14.03 -15.77
C LYS A 42 24.16 -15.43 -16.01
N VAL A 43 24.55 -15.71 -17.25
CA VAL A 43 25.36 -16.88 -17.61
C VAL A 43 26.79 -16.61 -17.16
N ILE A 44 27.29 -17.43 -16.24
CA ILE A 44 28.71 -17.52 -15.88
C ILE A 44 29.30 -18.64 -16.74
N GLU A 45 30.20 -18.31 -17.66
CA GLU A 45 31.12 -19.27 -18.25
C GLU A 45 32.55 -18.93 -17.81
N GLU A 46 33.07 -19.73 -16.88
CA GLU A 46 34.49 -19.82 -16.56
C GLU A 46 35.16 -20.82 -17.51
N LYS A 47 36.22 -20.40 -18.21
CA LYS A 47 37.31 -21.31 -18.61
C LYS A 47 38.67 -20.66 -18.38
N HIS A 48 39.40 -21.35 -17.51
CA HIS A 48 40.82 -21.23 -17.17
C HIS A 48 41.76 -20.99 -18.36
N GLN A 49 42.78 -20.15 -18.15
CA GLN A 49 44.18 -20.58 -18.21
C GLN A 49 45.13 -19.57 -17.54
N LEU A 50 45.98 -20.11 -16.67
CA LEU A 50 46.95 -19.45 -15.79
C LEU A 50 48.30 -19.32 -16.51
N LYS A 51 49.02 -18.19 -16.36
CA LYS A 51 50.50 -18.13 -16.35
C LYS A 51 51.02 -16.75 -15.88
N ASP A 52 51.62 -16.79 -14.69
CA ASP A 52 52.80 -16.08 -14.15
C ASP A 52 52.93 -14.52 -14.15
N LEU A 53 53.04 -14.00 -12.92
CA LEU A 53 53.46 -12.66 -12.43
C LEU A 53 54.95 -12.35 -12.75
N PRO A 54 55.47 -11.08 -12.75
CA PRO A 54 55.25 -10.09 -11.67
C PRO A 54 55.26 -8.58 -12.05
N GLY A 55 54.80 -7.75 -11.10
CA GLY A 55 55.42 -6.44 -10.83
C GLY A 55 54.70 -5.17 -11.34
N THR A 56 54.22 -4.39 -10.37
CA THR A 56 54.18 -2.90 -10.33
C THR A 56 53.15 -2.10 -11.15
N ASN A 57 52.29 -1.41 -10.39
CA ASN A 57 51.75 -0.06 -10.56
C ASN A 57 50.70 0.18 -11.67
N LEU A 58 49.43 0.01 -11.29
CA LEU A 58 48.29 0.67 -11.92
C LEU A 58 48.27 2.15 -11.46
N PHE A 59 48.53 3.08 -12.39
CA PHE A 59 48.37 4.52 -12.15
C PHE A 59 46.98 4.99 -12.59
N ILE A 60 46.33 5.75 -11.70
CA ILE A 60 45.01 6.36 -11.87
C ILE A 60 45.15 7.67 -12.70
N PRO A 61 44.17 8.03 -13.56
CA PRO A 61 44.20 9.27 -14.33
C PRO A 61 44.16 10.52 -13.43
N GLY A 62 45.05 11.50 -13.68
CA GLY A 62 45.05 12.80 -12.99
C GLY A 62 46.36 13.17 -12.27
N SER A 63 47.40 12.35 -12.34
CA SER A 63 48.73 12.70 -11.80
C SER A 63 49.56 13.48 -12.83
N VAL A 64 49.90 14.72 -12.52
CA VAL A 64 50.84 15.54 -13.29
C VAL A 64 52.23 15.34 -12.71
N GLU A 65 53.06 14.52 -13.36
CA GLU A 65 54.46 14.33 -13.01
C GLU A 65 55.30 15.49 -13.61
N SER A 66 56.01 16.23 -12.76
CA SER A 66 56.95 17.26 -13.20
C SER A 66 58.28 16.61 -13.56
N GLN A 67 58.47 16.28 -14.84
CA GLN A 67 59.78 15.86 -15.34
C GLN A 67 60.53 17.06 -15.93
N ARG A 68 61.62 17.44 -15.26
CA ARG A 68 62.58 18.43 -15.73
C ARG A 68 63.58 17.82 -16.73
N VAL A 69 64.11 18.73 -17.54
CA VAL A 69 65.40 18.77 -18.25
C VAL A 69 65.40 18.24 -19.69
N GLY A 70 65.78 19.15 -20.59
CA GLY A 70 66.18 18.89 -21.97
C GLY A 70 66.25 20.20 -22.76
N ASP A 71 67.46 20.71 -22.95
CA ASP A 71 67.81 21.99 -23.54
C ASP A 71 67.24 22.24 -24.95
N HIS A 72 66.92 23.50 -25.28
CA HIS A 72 67.56 24.31 -26.33
C HIS A 72 66.75 25.56 -26.71
N SER A 73 67.50 26.64 -26.90
CA SER A 73 67.14 28.00 -27.25
C SER A 73 66.64 28.16 -28.70
N THR A 74 65.59 28.96 -28.93
CA THR A 74 65.50 30.18 -29.80
C THR A 74 64.10 30.40 -30.41
N GLY A 75 63.57 31.61 -30.27
CA GLY A 75 62.92 32.33 -31.38
C GLY A 75 61.39 32.31 -31.52
N THR A 76 60.81 33.50 -31.29
CA THR A 76 59.67 34.16 -31.99
C THR A 76 58.20 33.82 -31.65
N VAL A 77 57.48 34.90 -31.33
CA VAL A 77 56.04 35.09 -31.02
C VAL A 77 55.18 35.06 -32.30
N PRO A 78 53.85 34.83 -32.25
CA PRO A 78 52.95 35.99 -32.36
C PRO A 78 51.74 35.98 -31.40
N GLU A 79 51.23 37.19 -31.22
CA GLU A 79 50.13 37.69 -30.39
C GLU A 79 48.77 36.99 -30.62
N ASN A 80 47.93 36.90 -29.59
CA ASN A 80 46.72 37.74 -29.51
C ASN A 80 45.94 37.56 -28.20
N ASP A 81 45.70 38.70 -27.54
CA ASP A 81 44.51 39.12 -26.82
C ASP A 81 43.55 38.06 -26.26
N LEU A 82 43.36 38.11 -24.93
CA LEU A 82 42.12 38.64 -24.34
C LEU A 82 42.19 38.52 -22.81
N TYR A 83 42.79 39.53 -22.18
CA TYR A 83 42.54 39.84 -20.78
C TYR A 83 41.12 40.39 -20.69
N LYS A 84 40.15 39.52 -20.36
CA LYS A 84 38.90 39.97 -19.74
C LYS A 84 38.84 39.42 -18.33
N ALA A 85 39.05 40.36 -17.43
CA ALA A 85 38.77 40.33 -16.01
C ALA A 85 37.44 39.62 -15.68
N VAL A 86 37.35 39.01 -14.48
CA VAL A 86 36.61 39.59 -13.35
C VAL A 86 36.40 38.57 -12.21
N LEU A 87 36.67 39.06 -10.99
CA LEU A 87 36.13 38.71 -9.66
C LEU A 87 36.48 37.37 -8.98
N LEU A 88 37.48 37.48 -8.10
CA LEU A 88 37.38 37.29 -6.64
C LEU A 88 36.21 36.41 -6.14
N GLY A 89 36.56 35.22 -5.68
CA GLY A 89 35.67 34.32 -4.96
C GLY A 89 35.19 34.91 -3.63
N TYR A 90 33.91 34.73 -3.36
CA TYR A 90 33.33 34.89 -2.03
C TYR A 90 33.66 33.65 -1.17
N PRO A 91 33.82 33.80 0.16
CA PRO A 91 34.12 32.66 1.02
C PRO A 91 32.95 31.67 1.03
N ALA A 92 33.27 30.38 1.12
CA ALA A 92 32.29 29.31 1.26
C ALA A 92 31.43 29.54 2.51
N VAL A 93 30.11 29.60 2.32
CA VAL A 93 29.13 29.58 3.40
C VAL A 93 28.87 28.13 3.77
N ASP A 94 29.28 27.74 4.97
CA ASP A 94 28.90 26.48 5.60
C ASP A 94 27.38 26.48 5.80
N LYS A 95 26.66 25.70 4.98
CA LYS A 95 25.26 25.37 5.26
C LYS A 95 25.21 24.17 6.19
N GLY A 96 25.54 24.41 7.46
CA GLY A 96 25.14 23.52 8.53
C GLY A 96 23.62 23.34 8.53
N LYS A 97 23.19 22.08 8.39
CA LYS A 97 21.83 21.55 8.63
C LYS A 97 20.71 22.61 8.66
N GLN A 98 20.27 23.04 7.49
CA GLN A 98 18.85 23.33 7.32
C GLN A 98 18.20 22.00 7.00
N GLU A 99 17.65 21.34 8.02
CA GLU A 99 16.47 20.52 7.78
C GLU A 99 15.48 21.46 7.09
N ASP A 100 15.17 21.18 5.83
CA ASP A 100 13.98 21.70 5.17
C ASP A 100 12.79 21.14 5.96
N MET A 101 12.50 21.76 7.10
CA MET A 101 11.28 21.52 7.83
C MET A 101 10.17 21.97 6.88
N PRO A 102 9.31 21.08 6.38
CA PRO A 102 8.19 21.50 5.57
C PRO A 102 7.37 22.44 6.44
N TYR A 103 7.38 23.72 6.12
CA TYR A 103 6.60 24.74 6.79
C TYR A 103 5.14 24.45 6.44
N ILE A 104 4.50 23.58 7.22
CA ILE A 104 3.06 23.36 7.15
C ILE A 104 2.46 24.69 7.64
N PRO A 105 1.75 25.45 6.79
CA PRO A 105 1.01 26.60 7.27
C PRO A 105 0.13 26.13 8.42
N LEU A 106 0.11 26.85 9.54
CA LEU A 106 -0.87 26.63 10.61
C LEU A 106 -2.26 26.80 9.97
N MET A 107 -2.81 25.70 9.49
CA MET A 107 -4.07 25.67 8.78
C MET A 107 -5.14 25.75 9.85
N GLU A 108 -5.75 26.93 9.98
CA GLU A 108 -6.76 27.20 11.00
C GLU A 108 -8.07 26.52 10.63
N PHE A 109 -8.64 25.78 11.58
CA PHE A 109 -9.95 25.18 11.44
C PHE A 109 -11.04 26.25 11.30
N SER A 110 -12.00 25.98 10.42
CA SER A 110 -13.17 26.85 10.28
C SER A 110 -14.12 26.70 11.47
N CYS A 111 -14.16 25.52 12.07
CA CYS A 111 -14.91 25.26 13.30
C CYS A 111 -13.95 25.09 14.50
N SER A 112 -14.22 25.81 15.58
CA SER A 112 -13.41 25.75 16.80
C SER A 112 -13.40 24.36 17.46
N HIS A 113 -14.37 23.50 17.13
CA HIS A 113 -14.51 22.16 17.71
C HIS A 113 -13.88 21.06 16.84
N SER A 114 -13.41 21.36 15.63
CA SER A 114 -12.79 20.39 14.72
C SER A 114 -11.53 19.73 15.30
N HIS A 115 -10.86 20.38 16.26
CA HIS A 115 -9.70 19.82 16.94
C HIS A 115 -10.03 18.54 17.74
N LEU A 116 -11.28 18.34 18.16
CA LEU A 116 -11.70 17.18 18.97
C LEU A 116 -11.72 15.87 18.17
N VAL A 117 -11.89 15.98 16.85
CA VAL A 117 -11.92 14.85 15.91
C VAL A 117 -10.76 14.94 14.92
N CYS A 118 -9.75 15.75 15.22
CA CYS A 118 -8.59 15.90 14.35
C CYS A 118 -7.65 14.70 14.47
N LEU A 119 -6.98 14.37 13.37
CA LEU A 119 -5.96 13.34 13.31
C LEU A 119 -4.69 13.75 14.08
N PRO A 120 -3.97 12.78 14.69
CA PRO A 120 -2.65 13.00 15.28
C PRO A 120 -1.72 13.80 14.36
N ALA A 121 -0.89 14.66 14.94
CA ALA A 121 -0.08 15.61 14.17
C ALA A 121 0.91 14.89 13.23
N GLU A 122 1.49 13.80 13.69
CA GLU A 122 2.37 12.94 12.90
C GLU A 122 1.69 12.38 11.64
N TRP A 123 0.38 12.11 11.66
CA TRP A 123 -0.36 11.54 10.52
C TRP A 123 -0.76 12.59 9.48
N ARG A 124 -0.58 13.88 9.78
CA ARG A 124 -0.92 15.00 8.88
C ARG A 124 0.24 15.43 8.00
N THR A 125 1.39 14.76 8.11
CA THR A 125 2.55 14.99 7.24
C THR A 125 2.28 14.42 5.84
N SER A 126 2.72 15.14 4.81
CA SER A 126 2.55 14.70 3.42
C SER A 126 3.84 14.06 2.90
N CYS A 127 3.72 12.89 2.27
CA CYS A 127 4.81 12.18 1.60
C CYS A 127 4.58 12.01 0.09
N MET A 128 3.41 12.42 -0.40
CA MET A 128 2.96 12.16 -1.78
C MET A 128 3.04 13.43 -2.64
N PRO A 129 3.40 13.33 -3.93
CA PRO A 129 3.32 14.46 -4.85
C PRO A 129 1.91 15.05 -4.90
N SER A 130 1.82 16.38 -4.88
CA SER A 130 0.53 17.09 -4.85
C SER A 130 -0.36 16.79 -6.06
N SER A 131 0.22 16.51 -7.23
CA SER A 131 -0.51 16.07 -8.42
C SER A 131 -1.23 14.73 -8.21
N LYS A 132 -0.52 13.73 -7.68
CA LYS A 132 -1.09 12.41 -7.41
C LYS A 132 -2.11 12.46 -6.29
N MET A 133 -1.86 13.27 -5.25
CA MET A 133 -2.85 13.48 -4.19
C MET A 133 -4.15 14.06 -4.74
N LYS A 134 -4.08 15.09 -5.60
CA LYS A 134 -5.28 15.67 -6.24
C LYS A 134 -6.07 14.66 -7.07
N GLU A 135 -5.39 13.80 -7.81
CA GLU A 135 -6.03 12.70 -8.56
C GLU A 135 -6.77 11.77 -7.60
N MET A 136 -6.09 11.31 -6.56
CA MET A 136 -6.64 10.37 -5.58
C MET A 136 -7.75 10.95 -4.72
N SER A 137 -7.71 12.25 -4.40
CA SER A 137 -8.77 12.92 -3.63
C SER A 137 -10.16 12.78 -4.27
N SER A 138 -10.25 12.54 -5.58
CA SER A 138 -11.52 12.29 -6.27
C SER A 138 -12.17 10.95 -5.91
N LEU A 139 -11.39 9.98 -5.41
CA LEU A 139 -11.87 8.67 -4.97
C LEU A 139 -12.35 8.68 -3.51
N PHE A 140 -12.10 9.76 -2.78
CA PHE A 140 -12.44 9.84 -1.37
C PHE A 140 -13.96 9.83 -1.19
N PRO A 141 -14.52 8.91 -0.38
CA PRO A 141 -15.96 8.80 -0.18
C PRO A 141 -16.44 9.88 0.81
N GLU A 142 -16.65 11.09 0.31
CA GLU A 142 -17.08 12.24 1.11
C GLU A 142 -18.36 11.97 1.91
N ASP A 143 -19.37 11.39 1.28
CA ASP A 143 -20.67 11.13 1.92
C ASP A 143 -20.53 10.17 3.12
N TRP A 144 -19.61 9.20 3.01
CA TRP A 144 -19.29 8.29 4.11
C TRP A 144 -18.57 9.01 5.26
N TYR A 145 -17.58 9.84 4.94
CA TYR A 145 -16.90 10.69 5.94
C TYR A 145 -17.89 11.55 6.72
N GLN A 146 -18.79 12.24 6.01
CA GLN A 146 -19.84 13.07 6.61
C GLN A 146 -20.80 12.23 7.47
N PHE A 147 -21.18 11.05 7.00
CA PHE A 147 -22.03 10.13 7.75
C PHE A 147 -21.39 9.66 9.06
N VAL A 148 -20.11 9.25 9.01
CA VAL A 148 -19.36 8.78 10.19
C VAL A 148 -19.21 9.91 11.22
N LEU A 149 -18.86 11.13 10.79
CA LEU A 149 -18.75 12.27 11.71
C LEU A 149 -20.06 12.53 12.48
N ARG A 150 -21.20 12.37 11.82
CA ARG A 150 -22.53 12.53 12.46
C ARG A 150 -22.86 11.43 13.47
N GLN A 151 -22.19 10.27 13.39
CA GLN A 151 -22.35 9.19 14.37
C GLN A 151 -21.45 9.35 15.59
N LEU A 152 -20.42 10.23 15.53
CA LEU A 152 -19.53 10.42 16.66
C LEU A 152 -20.27 11.12 17.80
N GLU A 153 -20.41 10.41 18.93
CA GLU A 153 -21.03 10.91 20.17
C GLU A 153 -20.11 11.90 20.93
N CYS A 154 -19.42 12.80 20.24
CA CYS A 154 -18.46 13.72 20.85
C CYS A 154 -19.13 14.79 21.75
N TYR A 155 -20.45 14.86 21.82
CA TYR A 155 -21.18 15.94 22.52
C TYR A 155 -22.40 15.41 23.29
N HIS A 156 -22.35 15.50 24.63
CA HIS A 156 -23.47 15.14 25.52
C HIS A 156 -24.55 16.24 25.69
N SER A 157 -24.63 17.25 24.80
CA SER A 157 -25.61 18.35 24.91
C SER A 157 -26.55 18.37 23.71
N GLU A 158 -27.70 17.73 23.86
CA GLU A 158 -28.65 17.35 22.78
C GLU A 158 -29.10 18.51 21.87
N GLU A 159 -29.20 19.75 22.36
CA GLU A 159 -29.69 20.89 21.57
C GLU A 159 -28.60 21.65 20.80
N LYS A 160 -27.34 21.61 21.25
CA LYS A 160 -26.21 22.31 20.59
C LYS A 160 -25.29 21.36 19.82
N ALA A 161 -25.33 20.06 20.13
CA ALA A 161 -24.50 19.03 19.51
C ALA A 161 -24.73 18.92 17.99
N SER A 162 -25.99 18.92 17.55
CA SER A 162 -26.32 18.76 16.13
C SER A 162 -25.79 19.88 15.25
N ASN A 163 -25.88 21.15 15.70
CA ASN A 163 -25.32 22.28 14.96
C ASN A 163 -23.79 22.25 14.93
N VAL A 164 -23.15 21.85 16.04
CA VAL A 164 -21.68 21.75 16.11
C VAL A 164 -21.15 20.66 15.17
N LEU A 165 -21.81 19.49 15.11
CA LEU A 165 -21.43 18.41 14.20
C LEU A 165 -21.55 18.82 12.74
N GLU A 166 -22.61 19.55 12.35
CA GLU A 166 -22.75 20.07 10.98
C GLU A 166 -21.66 21.10 10.62
N GLU A 167 -21.19 21.90 11.59
CA GLU A 167 -20.09 22.85 11.34
C GLU A 167 -18.72 22.16 11.26
N ILE A 168 -18.49 21.10 12.04
CA ILE A 168 -17.29 20.25 11.92
C ILE A 168 -17.28 19.53 10.57
N ALA A 169 -18.42 18.96 10.18
CA ALA A 169 -18.65 18.31 8.89
C ALA A 169 -18.26 19.22 7.71
N LYS A 170 -18.57 20.52 7.79
CA LYS A 170 -18.25 21.53 6.77
C LYS A 170 -16.81 22.02 6.82
N ASP A 171 -16.03 21.67 7.84
CA ASP A 171 -14.66 22.13 8.00
C ASP A 171 -13.77 21.51 6.92
N LYS A 172 -13.38 22.35 5.96
CA LYS A 172 -12.57 21.94 4.81
C LYS A 172 -11.17 21.52 5.22
N VAL A 173 -10.59 22.15 6.24
CA VAL A 173 -9.23 21.86 6.70
C VAL A 173 -9.20 20.50 7.37
N LEU A 174 -10.19 20.21 8.22
CA LEU A 174 -10.33 18.89 8.83
C LEU A 174 -10.48 17.80 7.77
N LYS A 175 -11.38 18.02 6.81
CA LYS A 175 -11.56 17.09 5.70
C LYS A 175 -10.26 16.88 4.92
N ASP A 176 -9.55 17.95 4.57
CA ASP A 176 -8.33 17.86 3.76
C ASP A 176 -7.27 16.99 4.45
N PHE A 177 -7.20 17.03 5.80
CA PHE A 177 -6.36 16.10 6.56
C PHE A 177 -6.83 14.64 6.42
N TYR A 178 -8.12 14.36 6.57
CA TYR A 178 -8.65 13.01 6.38
C TYR A 178 -8.43 12.50 4.96
N VAL A 179 -8.69 13.31 3.95
CA VAL A 179 -8.44 12.97 2.54
C VAL A 179 -6.97 12.63 2.34
N HIS A 180 -6.04 13.46 2.82
CA HIS A 180 -4.61 13.19 2.68
C HIS A 180 -4.21 11.87 3.35
N THR A 181 -4.58 11.69 4.61
CA THR A 181 -4.17 10.51 5.39
C THR A 181 -4.78 9.23 4.83
N VAL A 182 -6.09 9.21 4.55
CA VAL A 182 -6.80 8.04 4.02
C VAL A 182 -6.31 7.69 2.62
N MET A 183 -6.16 8.67 1.72
CA MET A 183 -5.68 8.38 0.37
C MET A 183 -4.20 7.96 0.35
N THR A 184 -3.37 8.45 1.28
CA THR A 184 -1.99 7.97 1.44
C THR A 184 -1.97 6.51 1.91
N CYS A 185 -2.84 6.14 2.86
CA CYS A 185 -2.99 4.74 3.27
C CYS A 185 -3.47 3.87 2.12
N TYR A 186 -4.52 4.30 1.40
CA TYR A 186 -5.05 3.60 0.24
C TYR A 186 -3.98 3.36 -0.83
N PHE A 187 -3.21 4.39 -1.17
CA PHE A 187 -2.10 4.29 -2.09
C PHE A 187 -0.99 3.35 -1.60
N SER A 188 -0.71 3.32 -0.30
CA SER A 188 0.27 2.39 0.28
C SER A 188 -0.17 0.92 0.14
N LEU A 189 -1.49 0.66 0.17
CA LEU A 189 -2.05 -0.68 0.05
C LEU A 189 -2.13 -1.16 -1.41
N PHE A 190 -2.45 -0.26 -2.35
CA PHE A 190 -2.74 -0.64 -3.75
C PHE A 190 -1.71 -0.17 -4.77
N GLY A 191 -0.83 0.77 -4.42
CA GLY A 191 0.22 1.29 -5.29
C GLY A 191 -0.26 2.37 -6.27
N ILE A 192 0.55 2.58 -7.31
CA ILE A 192 0.45 3.72 -8.23
C ILE A 192 -0.63 3.54 -9.30
N ASP A 193 -0.83 2.29 -9.71
CA ASP A 193 -1.67 1.95 -10.84
C ASP A 193 -3.11 1.78 -10.36
N ASN A 194 -4.04 2.58 -10.90
CA ASN A 194 -5.48 2.48 -10.63
C ASN A 194 -6.10 1.20 -11.23
N MET A 195 -5.32 0.13 -11.33
CA MET A 195 -5.72 -1.17 -11.84
C MET A 195 -6.39 -1.96 -10.74
N ALA A 196 -7.31 -2.84 -11.13
CA ALA A 196 -7.90 -3.78 -10.20
C ALA A 196 -6.79 -4.67 -9.61
N PRO A 197 -6.71 -4.81 -8.27
CA PRO A 197 -5.68 -5.62 -7.64
C PRO A 197 -5.84 -7.09 -8.04
N SER A 198 -4.75 -7.76 -8.36
CA SER A 198 -4.78 -9.20 -8.61
C SER A 198 -5.09 -9.98 -7.32
N PRO A 199 -5.63 -11.21 -7.40
CA PRO A 199 -5.85 -12.04 -6.21
C PRO A 199 -4.59 -12.23 -5.36
N GLY A 200 -3.42 -12.41 -6.01
CA GLY A 200 -2.14 -12.49 -5.33
C GLY A 200 -1.77 -11.20 -4.58
N HIS A 201 -2.07 -10.02 -5.15
CA HIS A 201 -1.89 -8.75 -4.46
C HIS A 201 -2.77 -8.65 -3.21
N ILE A 202 -4.05 -9.00 -3.32
CA ILE A 202 -5.00 -9.00 -2.21
C ILE A 202 -4.50 -9.91 -1.07
N LEU A 203 -4.04 -11.12 -1.40
CA LEU A 203 -3.52 -12.09 -0.42
C LEU A 203 -2.27 -11.56 0.29
N ARG A 204 -1.32 -10.95 -0.44
CA ARG A 204 -0.12 -10.35 0.16
C ARG A 204 -0.47 -9.20 1.11
N VAL A 205 -1.31 -8.27 0.68
CA VAL A 205 -1.74 -7.13 1.50
C VAL A 205 -2.50 -7.60 2.73
N TYR A 206 -3.36 -8.61 2.61
CA TYR A 206 -4.04 -9.24 3.75
C TYR A 206 -3.04 -9.77 4.79
N GLY A 207 -1.96 -10.40 4.31
CA GLY A 207 -0.80 -10.85 5.08
C GLY A 207 0.06 -9.73 5.69
N GLY A 208 -0.22 -8.46 5.37
CA GLY A 208 0.57 -7.31 5.82
C GLY A 208 1.79 -7.02 4.94
N VAL A 209 1.92 -7.68 3.79
CA VAL A 209 3.00 -7.43 2.83
C VAL A 209 2.52 -6.42 1.79
N LEU A 210 3.01 -5.18 1.90
CA LEU A 210 2.63 -4.06 1.06
C LEU A 210 3.66 -3.80 -0.05
N PRO A 211 3.25 -3.27 -1.23
CA PRO A 211 4.17 -2.89 -2.29
C PRO A 211 5.07 -1.74 -1.84
N TRP A 212 6.35 -1.80 -2.17
CA TRP A 212 7.29 -0.74 -1.82
C TRP A 212 6.90 0.60 -2.45
N SER A 213 6.87 1.65 -1.63
CA SER A 213 6.62 3.02 -2.07
C SER A 213 7.03 4.01 -0.97
N VAL A 214 7.20 5.28 -1.34
CA VAL A 214 7.43 6.37 -0.36
C VAL A 214 6.27 6.49 0.64
N ALA A 215 5.05 6.16 0.22
CA ALA A 215 3.89 6.13 1.11
C ALA A 215 3.95 4.98 2.11
N LEU A 216 4.50 3.82 1.71
CA LEU A 216 4.75 2.71 2.62
C LEU A 216 5.77 3.10 3.69
N ASP A 217 6.88 3.73 3.30
CA ASP A 217 7.90 4.21 4.25
C ASP A 217 7.25 5.15 5.28
N TRP A 218 6.47 6.12 4.81
CA TRP A 218 5.70 7.02 5.66
C TRP A 218 4.68 6.31 6.57
N LEU A 219 4.01 5.26 6.09
CA LEU A 219 3.00 4.52 6.86
C LEU A 219 3.65 3.62 7.92
N THR A 220 4.78 2.99 7.61
CA THR A 220 5.51 2.12 8.54
C THR A 220 6.14 2.87 9.71
N GLU A 221 6.47 4.15 9.54
CA GLU A 221 6.84 5.06 10.64
C GLU A 221 5.71 5.31 11.65
N LYS A 222 4.45 4.99 11.28
CA LYS A 222 3.24 5.25 12.08
C LYS A 222 2.55 3.92 12.41
N PRO A 223 3.08 3.15 13.38
CA PRO A 223 2.65 1.77 13.60
C PRO A 223 1.15 1.64 13.91
N GLU A 224 0.58 2.57 14.67
CA GLU A 224 -0.86 2.57 14.96
C GLU A 224 -1.71 2.76 13.70
N LEU A 225 -1.34 3.73 12.85
CA LEU A 225 -2.02 3.98 11.57
C LEU A 225 -1.86 2.81 10.61
N PHE A 226 -0.66 2.21 10.55
CA PHE A 226 -0.41 1.00 9.75
C PHE A 226 -1.35 -0.14 10.16
N GLN A 227 -1.49 -0.39 11.47
CA GLN A 227 -2.39 -1.43 11.98
C GLN A 227 -3.86 -1.11 11.68
N LEU A 228 -4.28 0.16 11.76
CA LEU A 228 -5.63 0.59 11.37
C LEU A 228 -5.89 0.41 9.88
N ALA A 229 -4.94 0.79 9.03
CA ALA A 229 -5.04 0.62 7.57
C ALA A 229 -5.13 -0.86 7.19
N LEU A 230 -4.30 -1.72 7.79
CA LEU A 230 -4.34 -3.16 7.56
C LEU A 230 -5.65 -3.77 8.06
N LYS A 231 -6.13 -3.36 9.24
CA LYS A 231 -7.42 -3.80 9.78
C LYS A 231 -8.58 -3.39 8.86
N ALA A 232 -8.61 -2.15 8.39
CA ALA A 232 -9.62 -1.66 7.45
C ALA A 232 -9.61 -2.44 6.12
N PHE A 233 -8.41 -2.78 5.61
CA PHE A 233 -8.28 -3.66 4.44
C PHE A 233 -8.88 -5.04 4.68
N ARG A 234 -8.55 -5.68 5.81
CA ARG A 234 -9.09 -6.99 6.20
C ARG A 234 -10.62 -6.97 6.35
N TYR A 235 -11.16 -5.90 6.95
CA TYR A 235 -12.61 -5.70 7.05
C TYR A 235 -13.26 -5.53 5.69
N THR A 236 -12.64 -4.78 4.78
CA THR A 236 -13.13 -4.60 3.41
C THR A 236 -13.20 -5.94 2.67
N LEU A 237 -12.19 -6.79 2.85
CA LEU A 237 -12.16 -8.11 2.22
C LEU A 237 -13.22 -9.06 2.80
N LYS A 238 -13.40 -9.07 4.12
CA LYS A 238 -14.50 -9.80 4.76
C LYS A 238 -15.86 -9.31 4.27
N LEU A 239 -16.04 -7.99 4.18
CA LEU A 239 -17.27 -7.36 3.66
C LEU A 239 -17.54 -7.75 2.22
N MET A 240 -16.51 -7.82 1.36
CA MET A 240 -16.66 -8.26 -0.03
C MET A 240 -17.19 -9.70 -0.11
N ILE A 241 -16.67 -10.61 0.73
CA ILE A 241 -17.09 -12.02 0.79
C ILE A 241 -18.52 -12.13 1.32
N ASP A 242 -18.85 -11.39 2.38
CA ASP A 242 -20.19 -11.37 2.95
C ASP A 242 -21.19 -10.81 1.94
N LYS A 243 -20.83 -9.75 1.20
CA LYS A 243 -21.69 -9.22 0.13
C LYS A 243 -21.96 -10.22 -0.97
N ALA A 244 -20.94 -11.00 -1.35
CA ALA A 244 -21.10 -12.06 -2.34
C ALA A 244 -22.00 -13.20 -1.85
N SER A 245 -22.07 -13.43 -0.53
CA SER A 245 -22.78 -14.57 0.08
C SER A 245 -24.19 -14.21 0.56
N LEU A 246 -24.35 -13.02 1.14
CA LEU A 246 -25.56 -12.55 1.84
C LEU A 246 -26.34 -11.51 1.03
N GLY A 247 -25.72 -10.89 0.02
CA GLY A 247 -26.32 -9.87 -0.83
C GLY A 247 -25.70 -8.48 -0.66
N PRO A 248 -26.16 -7.49 -1.45
CA PRO A 248 -25.64 -6.14 -1.39
C PRO A 248 -25.99 -5.45 -0.06
N ILE A 249 -25.18 -4.45 0.31
CA ILE A 249 -25.48 -3.54 1.42
C ILE A 249 -26.38 -2.44 0.89
N GLU A 250 -27.48 -2.19 1.58
CA GLU A 250 -28.54 -1.26 1.20
C GLU A 250 -28.16 0.20 1.49
N ASP A 251 -27.57 0.47 2.67
CA ASP A 251 -27.24 1.82 3.10
C ASP A 251 -26.05 1.91 4.08
N PHE A 252 -25.65 3.14 4.43
CA PHE A 252 -24.55 3.39 5.36
C PHE A 252 -24.84 2.95 6.81
N ARG A 253 -26.11 2.85 7.21
CA ARG A 253 -26.48 2.39 8.55
C ARG A 253 -26.31 0.88 8.65
N GLU A 254 -26.66 0.15 7.61
CA GLU A 254 -26.35 -1.27 7.51
C GLU A 254 -24.83 -1.50 7.47
N LEU A 255 -24.09 -0.70 6.71
CA LEU A 255 -22.62 -0.77 6.68
C LEU A 255 -22.00 -0.61 8.08
N ILE A 256 -22.44 0.36 8.88
CA ILE A 256 -21.95 0.51 10.27
C ILE A 256 -22.23 -0.73 11.10
N LYS A 257 -23.42 -1.32 11.00
CA LYS A 257 -23.77 -2.53 11.77
C LYS A 257 -22.81 -3.69 11.48
N TYR A 258 -22.46 -3.91 10.20
CA TYR A 258 -21.46 -4.91 9.85
C TYR A 258 -20.09 -4.59 10.45
N LEU A 259 -19.64 -3.33 10.38
CA LEU A 259 -18.35 -2.94 10.93
C LEU A 259 -18.30 -3.06 12.47
N GLU A 260 -19.40 -2.72 13.16
CA GLU A 260 -19.56 -2.91 14.60
C GLU A 260 -19.54 -4.40 15.00
N GLU A 261 -20.21 -5.25 14.22
CA GLU A 261 -20.16 -6.70 14.40
C GLU A 261 -18.73 -7.23 14.20
N TYR A 262 -18.03 -6.78 13.15
CA TYR A 262 -16.65 -7.18 12.92
C TYR A 262 -15.69 -6.75 14.03
N GLU A 263 -15.95 -5.61 14.67
CA GLU A 263 -15.19 -5.15 15.83
C GLU A 263 -15.42 -6.05 17.04
N ARG A 264 -16.70 -6.26 17.38
CA ARG A 264 -17.11 -6.91 18.63
C ARG A 264 -16.98 -8.43 18.57
N ASP A 265 -17.47 -9.05 17.50
CA ASP A 265 -17.76 -10.49 17.46
C ASP A 265 -16.76 -11.28 16.61
N TRP A 266 -15.99 -10.61 15.73
CA TRP A 266 -15.05 -11.27 14.83
C TRP A 266 -13.57 -10.96 15.12
N TYR A 267 -12.72 -11.98 15.07
CA TYR A 267 -11.30 -11.76 14.82
C TYR A 267 -11.02 -11.98 13.33
N ILE A 268 -10.47 -10.96 12.66
CA ILE A 268 -10.18 -10.99 11.22
C ILE A 268 -8.68 -10.74 11.05
N GLY A 269 -7.92 -11.78 10.76
CA GLY A 269 -6.46 -11.72 10.74
C GLY A 269 -5.80 -13.06 10.38
N LEU A 270 -4.52 -13.20 10.68
CA LEU A 270 -3.79 -14.42 10.35
C LEU A 270 -3.85 -15.43 11.50
N VAL A 271 -3.88 -16.71 11.18
CA VAL A 271 -3.77 -17.79 12.20
C VAL A 271 -2.46 -17.70 12.99
N SER A 272 -1.40 -17.15 12.38
CA SER A 272 -0.11 -16.92 13.02
C SER A 272 -0.08 -15.69 13.96
N ASP A 273 -1.08 -14.81 13.91
CA ASP A 273 -1.10 -13.60 14.72
C ASP A 273 -1.28 -13.96 16.21
N GLU A 274 -0.55 -13.30 17.11
CA GLU A 274 -0.72 -13.55 18.55
C GLU A 274 -2.15 -13.20 19.03
N LYS A 275 -2.74 -12.16 18.41
CA LYS A 275 -4.14 -11.76 18.65
C LYS A 275 -5.15 -12.83 18.20
N TRP A 276 -4.79 -13.74 17.29
CA TRP A 276 -5.63 -14.89 16.94
C TRP A 276 -5.76 -15.85 18.12
N LYS A 277 -4.63 -16.17 18.76
CA LYS A 277 -4.60 -17.00 19.97
C LYS A 277 -5.36 -16.34 21.11
N GLU A 278 -5.17 -15.03 21.29
CA GLU A 278 -5.92 -14.26 22.28
C GLU A 278 -7.43 -14.30 22.01
N ALA A 279 -7.86 -14.13 20.76
CA ALA A 279 -9.27 -14.21 20.39
C ALA A 279 -9.88 -15.58 20.70
N ILE A 280 -9.13 -16.67 20.49
CA ILE A 280 -9.55 -18.02 20.91
C ILE A 280 -9.70 -18.09 22.43
N LEU A 281 -8.72 -17.59 23.19
CA LEU A 281 -8.75 -17.62 24.66
C LEU A 281 -9.89 -16.77 25.25
N GLN A 282 -10.28 -15.69 24.56
CA GLN A 282 -11.42 -14.86 24.92
C GLN A 282 -12.75 -15.38 24.38
N GLU A 283 -12.77 -16.59 23.80
CA GLU A 283 -13.95 -17.23 23.22
C GLU A 283 -14.67 -16.31 22.22
N LYS A 284 -13.91 -15.58 21.40
CA LYS A 284 -14.48 -14.67 20.41
C LYS A 284 -15.38 -15.48 19.46
N PRO A 285 -16.65 -15.07 19.23
CA PRO A 285 -17.63 -15.91 18.55
C PRO A 285 -17.20 -16.42 17.18
N TYR A 286 -16.49 -15.56 16.43
CA TYR A 286 -16.13 -15.85 15.05
C TYR A 286 -14.67 -15.50 14.76
N LEU A 287 -14.02 -16.33 13.95
CA LEU A 287 -12.66 -16.14 13.48
C LEU A 287 -12.63 -16.25 11.96
N PHE A 288 -11.88 -15.37 11.30
CA PHE A 288 -11.72 -15.36 9.85
C PHE A 288 -10.26 -15.11 9.48
N SER A 289 -9.67 -16.06 8.74
CA SER A 289 -8.34 -15.94 8.15
C SER A 289 -8.42 -16.27 6.66
N LEU A 290 -7.57 -15.61 5.87
CA LEU A 290 -7.18 -16.08 4.56
C LEU A 290 -5.80 -16.71 4.64
N GLY A 291 -5.63 -17.83 3.96
CA GLY A 291 -4.38 -18.57 3.90
C GLY A 291 -4.51 -19.70 2.90
N TYR A 292 -3.37 -20.11 2.37
CA TYR A 292 -3.27 -21.33 1.60
C TYR A 292 -2.81 -22.44 2.54
N ASP A 293 -3.64 -23.47 2.74
CA ASP A 293 -3.19 -24.66 3.46
C ASP A 293 -2.29 -25.49 2.55
N SER A 294 -0.98 -25.37 2.76
CA SER A 294 0.03 -26.14 2.03
C SER A 294 -0.04 -27.65 2.35
N ASN A 295 -0.79 -28.05 3.38
CA ASN A 295 -0.98 -29.44 3.77
C ASN A 295 -2.25 -30.07 3.17
N MET A 296 -3.02 -29.34 2.37
CA MET A 296 -4.25 -29.85 1.74
C MET A 296 -3.98 -30.48 0.36
N TYR A 297 -2.85 -31.16 0.20
CA TYR A 297 -2.66 -32.15 -0.87
C TYR A 297 -3.06 -33.52 -0.32
N LEU A 298 -4.30 -33.94 -0.61
CA LEU A 298 -4.81 -35.30 -0.42
C LEU A 298 -5.09 -35.94 -1.78
#